data_AF-A0A4U2Q488-F1
#
_entry.id   AF-A0A4U2Q488-F1
#
_cell.length_a   1.000
_cell.length_b   1.000
_cell.length_c   1.000
_cell.angle_alpha   90.00
_cell.angle_beta   90.00
_cell.angle_gamma   90.00
#
_symmetry.space_group_name_H-M   'P 1'
#
loop_
_entity.id
_entity.type
_entity.pdbx_description
1 polymer ?
#
loop_
_entity_poly.entity_id
_entity_poly.type
_entity_poly.pdbx_seq_one_letter_code
_entity_poly.pdbx_strand_id
1 'polypeptide(L)'
;MADPNMQVLLEELQHRTEAVLSNLMNLSEEEFEQFADQRQRIVEQMQSFQPSITENNKQKIRDILSHDSVILQRMHALKDEAGHWMEKRGAIRVQQHAYQQAYSVDSLFIDHRK
;
A
#
# COMPACT_ATOMS: atom_id res chain seq x y z
N MET A 1 13.13 -23.47 20.67
CA MET A 1 13.23 -22.52 19.54
C MET A 1 14.69 -22.11 19.48
N ALA A 2 15.35 -22.25 18.33
CA ALA A 2 16.73 -21.77 18.19
C ALA A 2 16.71 -20.24 18.29
N ASP A 3 17.70 -19.66 18.97
CA ASP A 3 17.83 -18.20 19.01
C ASP A 3 18.00 -17.67 17.58
N PRO A 4 17.25 -16.62 17.19
CA PRO A 4 17.38 -16.05 15.86
C PRO A 4 18.81 -15.57 15.65
N ASN A 5 19.35 -15.81 14.46
CA ASN A 5 20.64 -15.29 14.05
C ASN A 5 20.50 -14.58 12.70
N MET A 6 21.55 -13.87 12.29
CA MET A 6 21.55 -13.11 11.03
C MET A 6 21.11 -13.92 9.81
N GLN A 7 21.49 -15.20 9.73
CA GLN A 7 21.20 -16.04 8.57
C GLN A 7 19.71 -16.39 8.50
N VAL A 8 19.10 -16.73 9.64
CA VAL A 8 17.66 -17.02 9.76
C VAL A 8 16.83 -15.77 9.42
N LEU A 9 17.23 -14.61 9.95
CA LEU A 9 16.52 -13.35 9.68
C LEU A 9 16.58 -12.94 8.20
N LEU A 10 17.73 -13.16 7.54
CA LEU A 10 17.86 -12.91 6.10
C LEU A 10 17.02 -13.86 5.26
N GLU A 11 16.97 -15.14 5.63
CA GLU A 11 16.11 -16.12 4.95
C GLU A 11 14.63 -15.78 5.09
N GLU A 12 14.21 -15.37 6.30
CA GLU A 12 12.85 -14.93 6.52
C GLU A 12 12.52 -13.67 5.71
N LEU A 13 13.40 -12.67 5.71
CA LEU A 13 13.21 -11.45 4.94
C LEU A 13 13.11 -11.75 3.44
N GLN A 14 14.01 -12.61 2.93
CA GLN A 14 14.00 -13.03 1.53
C GLN A 14 12.69 -13.76 1.18
N HIS A 15 12.28 -14.73 1.99
CA HIS A 15 11.06 -15.49 1.76
C HIS A 15 9.82 -14.60 1.70
N ARG A 16 9.73 -13.61 2.60
CA ARG A 16 8.63 -12.64 2.60
C ARG A 16 8.65 -11.73 1.37
N THR A 17 9.83 -11.25 0.97
CA THR A 17 9.98 -10.47 -0.26
C THR A 17 9.55 -11.28 -1.49
N GLU A 18 9.97 -12.54 -1.60
CA GLU A 18 9.57 -13.44 -2.69
C GLU A 18 8.07 -13.74 -2.70
N ALA A 19 7.46 -13.96 -1.52
CA ALA A 19 6.02 -14.16 -1.41
C ALA A 19 5.24 -12.94 -1.92
N VAL A 20 5.66 -11.72 -1.55
CA VAL A 20 5.05 -10.49 -2.05
C VAL A 20 5.21 -10.35 -3.56
N LEU A 21 6.41 -10.62 -4.09
CA LEU A 21 6.65 -10.56 -5.54
C LEU A 21 5.78 -11.56 -6.31
N SER A 22 5.61 -12.78 -5.78
CA SER A 22 4.82 -13.83 -6.42
C SER A 22 3.34 -13.49 -6.52
N ASN A 23 2.82 -12.64 -5.62
CA ASN A 23 1.42 -12.27 -5.54
C ASN A 23 1.17 -10.76 -5.75
N LEU A 24 2.17 -10.04 -6.27
CA LEU A 24 2.23 -8.57 -6.28
C LEU A 24 0.97 -7.89 -6.81
N MET A 25 0.34 -8.46 -7.83
CA MET A 25 -0.84 -7.88 -8.48
C MET A 25 -2.13 -8.06 -7.67
N ASN A 26 -2.18 -9.03 -6.78
CA ASN A 26 -3.39 -9.39 -6.04
C ASN A 26 -3.39 -8.91 -4.59
N LEU A 27 -2.27 -8.37 -4.10
CA LEU A 27 -2.17 -7.86 -2.73
C LEU A 27 -2.99 -6.59 -2.54
N SER A 28 -3.68 -6.50 -1.41
CA SER A 28 -4.38 -5.31 -0.95
C SER A 28 -3.41 -4.29 -0.31
N GLU A 29 -3.92 -3.08 -0.07
CA GLU A 29 -3.19 -2.04 0.67
C GLU A 29 -2.81 -2.53 2.08
N GLU A 30 -3.74 -3.16 2.80
CA GLU A 30 -3.50 -3.69 4.14
C GLU A 30 -2.44 -4.81 4.13
N GLU A 31 -2.42 -5.65 3.09
CA GLU A 31 -1.38 -6.69 2.96
C GLU A 31 0.00 -6.09 2.69
N PHE A 32 0.09 -5.00 1.93
CA PHE A 32 1.34 -4.25 1.76
C PHE A 32 1.79 -3.57 3.06
N GLU A 33 0.87 -2.99 3.84
CA GLU A 33 1.19 -2.44 5.17
C GLU A 33 1.73 -3.53 6.10
N GLN A 34 1.07 -4.68 6.17
CA GLN A 34 1.54 -5.82 6.97
C GLN A 34 2.92 -6.30 6.55
N PHE A 35 3.18 -6.35 5.24
CA PHE A 35 4.51 -6.68 4.73
C PHE A 35 5.57 -5.65 5.18
N ALA A 36 5.27 -4.36 5.08
CA ALA A 36 6.18 -3.29 5.50
C ALA A 36 6.50 -3.39 7.00
N ASP A 37 5.48 -3.63 7.84
CA ASP A 37 5.63 -3.80 9.28
C ASP A 37 6.48 -5.03 9.63
N GLN A 38 6.23 -6.17 8.97
CA GLN A 38 7.00 -7.39 9.19
C GLN A 38 8.46 -7.20 8.77
N ARG A 39 8.69 -6.58 7.62
CA ARG A 39 10.04 -6.25 7.14
C ARG A 39 10.77 -5.35 8.13
N GLN A 40 10.12 -4.33 8.67
CA GLN A 40 10.69 -3.45 9.67
C GLN A 40 11.13 -4.22 10.92
N ARG A 41 10.25 -5.09 11.46
CA ARG A 41 10.57 -5.91 12.64
C ARG A 41 11.78 -6.82 12.42
N ILE A 42 11.89 -7.44 11.24
CA ILE A 42 13.03 -8.30 10.92
C ILE A 42 14.32 -7.47 10.84
N VAL A 43 14.28 -6.32 10.16
CA VAL A 43 15.43 -5.42 10.04
C VAL A 43 15.88 -4.89 11.41
N GLU A 44 14.95 -4.58 12.31
CA GLU A 44 15.25 -4.18 13.69
C GLU A 44 15.97 -5.30 14.46
N GLN A 45 15.51 -6.55 14.34
CA GLN A 45 16.18 -7.70 14.95
C GLN A 45 17.61 -7.90 14.40
N MET A 46 17.81 -7.66 13.10
CA MET A 46 19.11 -7.77 12.45
C MET A 46 20.14 -6.77 12.98
N GLN A 47 19.72 -5.63 13.54
CA GLN A 47 20.64 -4.62 14.07
C GLN A 47 21.55 -5.19 15.18
N SER A 48 21.01 -6.08 16.02
CA SER A 48 21.78 -6.73 17.09
C SER A 48 22.92 -7.64 16.56
N PHE A 49 22.83 -8.08 15.30
CA PHE A 49 23.79 -8.94 14.63
C PHE A 49 24.71 -8.19 13.65
N GLN A 50 24.58 -6.87 13.52
CA GLN A 50 25.38 -6.07 12.59
C GLN A 50 26.91 -6.29 12.71
N PRO A 51 27.51 -6.43 13.92
CA PRO A 51 28.95 -6.71 14.04
C PRO A 51 29.40 -8.03 13.40
N SER A 52 28.46 -8.96 13.16
CA SER A 52 28.70 -10.30 12.58
C SER A 52 28.33 -10.42 11.11
N ILE A 53 28.04 -9.30 10.42
CA ILE A 53 27.70 -9.30 9.01
C ILE A 53 28.89 -9.75 8.14
N THR A 54 28.65 -10.77 7.31
CA THR A 54 29.60 -11.25 6.30
C THR A 54 29.34 -10.58 4.94
N GLU A 55 30.27 -10.73 3.99
CA GLU A 55 30.04 -10.23 2.62
C GLU A 55 28.90 -10.99 1.92
N ASN A 56 28.73 -12.29 2.22
CA ASN A 56 27.59 -13.07 1.74
C ASN A 56 26.25 -12.50 2.24
N ASN A 57 26.20 -12.08 3.52
CA ASN A 57 25.01 -11.44 4.09
C ASN A 57 24.70 -10.13 3.38
N LYS A 58 25.72 -9.32 3.08
CA LYS A 58 25.55 -8.07 2.32
C LYS A 58 25.06 -8.33 0.90
N GLN A 59 25.55 -9.37 0.23
CA GLN A 59 25.05 -9.74 -1.09
C GLN A 59 23.57 -10.08 -1.05
N LYS A 60 23.14 -10.94 -0.11
CA LYS A 60 21.71 -11.24 0.09
C LYS A 60 20.88 -9.98 0.35
N ILE A 61 21.38 -9.06 1.17
CA ILE A 61 20.71 -7.78 1.42
C ILE A 61 20.55 -6.99 0.11
N ARG A 62 21.61 -6.90 -0.71
CA ARG A 62 21.54 -6.21 -2.02
C ARG A 62 20.52 -6.85 -2.94
N ASP A 63 20.48 -8.19 -2.99
CA ASP A 63 19.54 -8.93 -3.82
C ASP A 63 18.09 -8.66 -3.37
N ILE A 64 17.82 -8.68 -2.06
CA ILE A 64 16.51 -8.33 -1.49
C ILE A 64 16.12 -6.89 -1.87
N LEU A 65 17.02 -5.92 -1.65
CA LEU A 65 16.78 -4.51 -1.93
C LEU A 65 16.52 -4.23 -3.42
N SER A 66 17.05 -5.05 -4.33
CA SER A 66 16.81 -4.88 -5.77
C SER A 66 15.33 -4.97 -6.16
N HIS A 67 14.54 -5.69 -5.37
CA HIS A 67 13.10 -5.88 -5.58
C HIS A 67 12.23 -4.73 -5.04
N ASP A 68 12.76 -3.89 -4.16
CA ASP A 68 11.99 -2.82 -3.49
C ASP A 68 11.37 -1.86 -4.52
N SER A 69 12.08 -1.58 -5.61
CA SER A 69 11.60 -0.67 -6.66
C SER A 69 10.27 -1.13 -7.28
N VAL A 70 10.15 -2.43 -7.59
CA VAL A 70 8.94 -3.01 -8.19
C VAL A 70 7.79 -3.06 -7.19
N ILE A 71 8.09 -3.38 -5.92
CA ILE A 71 7.10 -3.40 -4.84
C ILE A 71 6.54 -1.98 -4.61
N LEU A 72 7.42 -0.98 -4.52
CA LEU A 72 7.02 0.42 -4.34
C LEU A 72 6.20 0.94 -5.52
N GLN A 73 6.54 0.58 -6.76
CA GLN A 73 5.74 0.94 -7.93
C GLN A 73 4.30 0.42 -7.82
N ARG A 74 4.11 -0.82 -7.35
CA ARG A 74 2.76 -1.36 -7.15
C ARG A 74 2.00 -0.63 -6.06
N MET A 75 2.63 -0.34 -4.93
CA MET A 75 2.02 0.42 -3.84
C MET A 75 1.59 1.82 -4.30
N HIS A 76 2.43 2.50 -5.10
CA HIS A 76 2.06 3.79 -5.69
C HIS A 76 0.90 3.68 -6.66
N ALA A 77 0.85 2.65 -7.51
CA ALA A 77 -0.27 2.45 -8.42
C ALA A 77 -1.60 2.25 -7.68
N LEU A 78 -1.61 1.51 -6.56
CA LEU A 78 -2.81 1.36 -5.71
C LEU A 78 -3.24 2.70 -5.09
N LYS A 79 -2.28 3.47 -4.59
CA LYS A 79 -2.54 4.80 -4.03
C LYS A 79 -3.14 5.75 -5.08
N ASP A 80 -2.59 5.75 -6.29
CA ASP A 80 -3.06 6.60 -7.39
C ASP A 80 -4.45 6.18 -7.85
N GLU A 81 -4.73 4.88 -7.93
CA GLU A 81 -6.06 4.36 -8.20
C GLU A 81 -7.08 4.86 -7.18
N ALA A 82 -6.78 4.73 -5.88
CA ALA A 82 -7.66 5.23 -4.81
C ALA A 82 -7.91 6.74 -4.91
N GLY A 83 -6.87 7.52 -5.22
CA GLY A 83 -6.97 8.97 -5.46
C GLY A 83 -7.92 9.31 -6.62
N HIS A 84 -7.74 8.66 -7.77
CA HIS A 84 -8.61 8.85 -8.93
C HIS A 84 -10.07 8.45 -8.67
N TRP A 85 -10.29 7.39 -7.90
CA TRP A 85 -11.64 7.00 -7.47
C TRP A 85 -12.31 8.09 -6.62
N MET A 86 -11.58 8.76 -5.72
CA MET A 86 -12.10 9.87 -4.93
C MET A 86 -12.44 11.10 -5.78
N GLU A 87 -11.56 11.48 -6.71
CA GLU A 87 -11.79 12.59 -7.65
C GLU A 87 -13.03 12.37 -8.51
N LYS A 88 -13.17 11.18 -9.10
CA LYS A 88 -14.32 10.80 -9.92
C LYS A 88 -15.62 10.87 -9.13
N ARG A 89 -15.62 10.44 -7.87
CA ARG A 89 -16.79 10.53 -6.98
C ARG A 89 -17.14 11.98 -6.65
N GLY A 90 -16.14 12.84 -6.45
CA GLY A 90 -16.34 14.29 -6.29
C GLY A 90 -17.01 14.91 -7.51
N ALA A 91 -16.51 14.62 -8.71
CA ALA A 91 -17.08 15.10 -9.96
C ALA A 91 -18.54 14.64 -10.18
N ILE A 92 -18.85 13.37 -9.87
CA ILE A 92 -20.22 12.84 -9.95
C ILE A 92 -21.16 13.57 -8.98
N ARG A 93 -20.74 13.82 -7.73
CA ARG A 93 -21.55 14.58 -6.76
C ARG A 93 -21.83 16.00 -7.24
N VAL A 94 -20.82 16.69 -7.78
CA VAL A 94 -20.98 18.04 -8.33
C VAL A 94 -21.96 18.06 -9.49
N GLN A 95 -21.87 17.08 -10.42
CA GLN A 95 -22.83 16.95 -11.51
C GLN A 95 -24.25 16.67 -11.00
N GLN A 96 -24.44 15.74 -10.06
CA GLN A 96 -25.76 15.45 -9.49
C GLN A 96 -26.38 16.66 -8.81
N HIS A 97 -25.60 17.44 -8.04
CA HIS A 97 -26.07 18.67 -7.43
C HIS A 97 -26.46 19.75 -8.46
N ALA A 98 -25.69 19.92 -9.53
CA ALA A 98 -26.01 20.87 -10.60
C ALA A 98 -27.32 20.52 -11.32
N TYR A 99 -27.55 19.24 -11.60
CA TYR A 99 -28.82 18.77 -12.16
C TYR A 99 -29.99 18.94 -11.17
N GLN A 100 -29.82 18.59 -9.88
CA GLN A 100 -30.87 18.75 -8.88
C GLN A 100 -31.26 20.22 -8.63
N GLN A 101 -30.29 21.15 -8.64
CA GLN A 101 -30.58 22.57 -8.51
C GLN A 101 -31.31 23.13 -9.73
N ALA A 102 -30.98 22.67 -10.95
CA ALA A 102 -31.70 23.08 -12.16
C ALA A 102 -33.19 22.65 -12.16
N TYR A 103 -33.52 21.51 -11.56
CA TYR A 103 -34.92 21.04 -11.42
C TYR A 103 -35.66 21.62 -10.21
N SER A 104 -34.96 22.22 -9.24
CA SER A 104 -35.58 22.75 -8.01
C SER A 104 -36.01 24.23 -8.15
N VAL A 105 -35.63 24.91 -9.23
CA VAL A 105 -36.03 26.31 -9.49
C VAL A 105 -37.47 26.43 -10.04
N ASP A 106 -38.08 25.32 -10.50
CA ASP A 106 -39.44 25.32 -11.08
C ASP A 106 -40.54 24.77 -10.15
N SER A 107 -40.27 24.55 -8.85
CA SER A 107 -41.30 24.22 -7.86
C SER A 107 -41.56 25.36 -6.88
N LEU A 108 -41.89 26.54 -7.42
CA LEU A 108 -42.68 27.55 -6.73
C LEU A 108 -44.16 27.15 -6.81
N PHE A 109 -44.59 26.24 -5.95
CA PHE A 109 -46.02 26.02 -5.70
C PHE A 109 -46.57 27.25 -4.95
N ILE A 110 -47.17 28.17 -5.70
CA ILE A 110 -47.92 29.30 -5.16
C ILE A 110 -49.25 28.77 -4.59
N ASP A 111 -49.41 28.77 -3.26
CA ASP A 111 -50.72 28.62 -2.60
C ASP A 111 -51.48 29.94 -2.75
N HIS A 112 -52.33 30.05 -3.78
CA HIS A 112 -53.43 31.02 -3.77
C HIS A 112 -54.64 30.33 -3.14
N ARG A 113 -54.95 30.65 -1.89
CA ARG A 113 -56.29 30.47 -1.34
C ARG A 113 -56.90 31.80 -0.93
N LYS A 114 -58.14 31.96 -1.38
CA LYS A 114 -59.04 33.11 -1.23
C LYS A 114 -59.48 33.32 0.21
#